data_AF-A0A955PAZ9-F1
#
_entry.id   AF-A0A955PAZ9-F1
#
_cell.length_a   1.000
_cell.length_b   1.000
_cell.length_c   1.000
_cell.angle_alpha   90.00
_cell.angle_beta   90.00
_cell.angle_gamma   90.00
#
_symmetry.space_group_name_H-M   'P 1'
#
loop_
_entity.id
_entity.type
_entity.pdbx_description
1 polymer ?
#
loop_
_entity_poly.entity_id
_entity_poly.type
_entity_poly.pdbx_seq_one_letter_code
_entity_poly.pdbx_strand_id
1 'polypeptide(L)'
;MSIQYRHFINETQFSHWIIRGFALLIALGLPFAAGAATLTVLNNGDAGADSLRDRIGAAVGGDTIEFAGGVTGVITLSSEIVINKNLVINGPGVEVLAISGGGTNRVFNITSGPVVIDNLTIRDGYHRGGDGGDARGGGGGGGA
;
A
#
# COMPACT_ATOMS: atom_id res chain seq x y z
N MET A 1 32.70 -51.20 -51.26
CA MET A 1 31.96 -50.01 -51.72
C MET A 1 31.38 -49.33 -50.48
N SER A 2 32.10 -48.35 -49.93
CA SER A 2 31.56 -47.47 -48.88
C SER A 2 30.74 -46.38 -49.56
N ILE A 3 29.67 -45.90 -48.89
CA ILE A 3 29.31 -44.49 -48.78
C ILE A 3 28.30 -44.41 -47.61
N GLN A 4 28.71 -43.63 -46.62
CA GLN A 4 27.91 -43.13 -45.50
C GLN A 4 27.15 -41.89 -45.94
N TYR A 5 26.00 -41.58 -45.33
CA TYR A 5 25.62 -40.18 -45.08
C TYR A 5 24.92 -40.07 -43.72
N ARG A 6 25.60 -39.38 -42.81
CA ARG A 6 25.04 -38.81 -41.58
C ARG A 6 23.73 -38.06 -41.88
N HIS A 7 22.77 -38.11 -40.97
CA HIS A 7 22.01 -36.92 -40.65
C HIS A 7 21.75 -36.83 -39.14
N PHE A 8 22.08 -35.65 -38.63
CA PHE A 8 22.15 -35.25 -37.23
C PHE A 8 20.93 -34.33 -37.02
N ILE A 9 19.99 -34.72 -36.16
CA ILE A 9 18.97 -33.77 -35.67
C ILE A 9 18.87 -33.97 -34.15
N ASN A 10 19.06 -32.86 -33.45
CA ASN A 10 19.19 -32.70 -32.01
C ASN A 10 17.86 -32.85 -31.24
N GLU A 11 18.06 -33.18 -29.97
CA GLU A 11 17.14 -33.16 -28.81
C GLU A 11 16.04 -32.08 -28.84
N THR A 12 14.79 -32.47 -29.12
CA THR A 12 13.56 -31.75 -28.71
C THR A 12 12.31 -32.66 -28.79
N GLN A 13 12.46 -33.97 -28.59
CA GLN A 13 11.33 -34.89 -28.58
C GLN A 13 11.15 -35.43 -27.16
N PHE A 14 10.18 -34.90 -26.41
CA PHE A 14 9.38 -35.60 -25.39
C PHE A 14 8.51 -34.57 -24.64
N SER A 15 7.67 -33.83 -25.38
CA SER A 15 6.53 -33.16 -24.78
C SER A 15 5.34 -34.15 -24.73
N HIS A 16 4.69 -34.18 -23.56
CA HIS A 16 3.35 -34.70 -23.28
C HIS A 16 3.22 -36.18 -22.84
N TRP A 17 3.72 -36.49 -21.64
CA TRP A 17 3.24 -37.63 -20.83
C TRP A 17 2.96 -37.28 -19.35
N ILE A 18 2.71 -36.01 -18.99
CA ILE A 18 2.34 -35.63 -17.61
C ILE A 18 0.83 -35.42 -17.40
N ILE A 19 -0.01 -35.52 -18.44
CA ILE A 19 -1.47 -35.50 -18.27
C ILE A 19 -2.00 -36.94 -18.24
N ARG A 20 -1.59 -37.68 -17.22
CA ARG A 20 -2.24 -38.91 -16.76
C ARG A 20 -2.62 -38.69 -15.30
N GLY A 21 -3.88 -38.39 -15.03
CA GLY A 21 -4.42 -38.42 -13.67
C GLY A 21 -5.16 -37.14 -13.29
N PHE A 22 -6.44 -37.10 -13.66
CA PHE A 22 -7.54 -36.52 -12.90
C PHE A 22 -7.18 -36.17 -11.43
N ALA A 23 -6.91 -34.90 -11.19
CA ALA A 23 -7.16 -34.24 -9.92
C ALA A 23 -7.87 -32.93 -10.21
N LEU A 24 -9.16 -33.04 -10.55
CA LEU A 24 -10.11 -31.95 -10.39
C LEU A 24 -10.28 -31.74 -8.88
N LEU A 25 -9.33 -31.02 -8.27
CA LEU A 25 -9.56 -30.45 -6.95
C LEU A 25 -10.44 -29.23 -7.21
N ILE A 26 -11.76 -29.44 -7.12
CA ILE A 26 -12.68 -28.34 -6.83
C ILE A 26 -12.20 -27.80 -5.50
N ALA A 27 -11.37 -26.75 -5.55
CA ALA A 27 -11.15 -25.89 -4.42
C ALA A 27 -12.52 -25.31 -4.11
N LEU A 28 -13.19 -25.92 -3.13
CA LEU A 28 -14.41 -25.43 -2.55
C LEU A 28 -14.15 -23.96 -2.19
N GLY A 29 -14.78 -23.05 -2.93
CA GLY A 29 -14.67 -21.61 -2.74
C GLY A 29 -15.34 -21.21 -1.43
N LEU A 30 -14.77 -21.63 -0.31
CA LEU A 30 -15.05 -21.01 0.97
C LEU A 30 -14.54 -19.57 0.83
N PRO A 31 -15.38 -18.56 1.09
CA PRO A 31 -14.84 -17.24 1.30
C PRO A 31 -13.87 -17.38 2.47
N PHE A 32 -12.57 -17.21 2.21
CA PHE A 32 -11.65 -16.93 3.29
C PHE A 32 -12.15 -15.60 3.85
N ALA A 33 -12.81 -15.64 5.00
CA ALA A 33 -12.99 -14.45 5.80
C ALA A 33 -11.58 -14.04 6.20
N ALA A 34 -10.95 -13.20 5.39
CA ALA A 34 -9.67 -12.62 5.73
C ALA A 34 -9.91 -11.85 7.02
N GLY A 35 -9.38 -12.38 8.12
CA GLY A 35 -9.28 -11.60 9.36
C GLY A 35 -8.41 -10.37 9.08
N ALA A 36 -8.67 -9.31 9.82
CA ALA A 36 -7.82 -8.12 9.79
C ALA A 36 -6.35 -8.52 10.02
N ALA A 37 -5.49 -8.21 9.05
CA ALA A 37 -4.07 -8.45 9.13
C ALA A 37 -3.35 -7.26 9.77
N THR A 38 -2.18 -7.52 10.34
CA THR A 38 -1.24 -6.46 10.76
C THR A 38 -0.12 -6.36 9.74
N LEU A 39 0.06 -5.17 9.16
CA LEU A 39 1.14 -4.87 8.23
C LEU A 39 2.14 -3.93 8.89
N THR A 40 3.42 -4.31 8.88
CA THR A 40 4.48 -3.53 9.55
C THR A 40 5.25 -2.65 8.55
N VAL A 41 5.35 -1.37 8.88
CA VAL A 41 6.24 -0.40 8.23
C VAL A 41 7.67 -0.62 8.74
N LEU A 42 8.64 -0.77 7.84
CA LEU A 42 10.03 -1.11 8.18
C LEU A 42 11.02 0.02 7.90
N ASN A 43 10.59 1.09 7.21
CA ASN A 43 11.46 2.22 6.92
C ASN A 43 10.71 3.56 6.85
N ASN A 44 11.47 4.65 6.87
CA ASN A 44 10.97 6.02 6.85
C ASN A 44 10.79 6.62 5.45
N GLY A 45 10.94 5.82 4.38
CA GLY A 45 10.70 6.29 3.03
C GLY A 45 9.23 6.66 2.82
N ASP A 46 8.97 7.68 2.01
CA ASP A 46 7.60 8.01 1.57
C ASP A 46 7.05 6.97 0.58
N ALA A 47 7.93 6.27 -0.15
CA ALA A 47 7.58 5.27 -1.13
C ALA A 47 8.62 4.14 -1.17
N GLY A 48 8.32 3.10 -1.95
CA GLY A 48 9.14 1.88 -2.03
C GLY A 48 8.67 0.82 -1.03
N ALA A 49 9.21 -0.39 -1.19
CA ALA A 49 8.85 -1.52 -0.35
C ALA A 49 8.99 -1.19 1.14
N ASP A 50 8.02 -1.63 1.93
CA ASP A 50 8.01 -1.49 3.39
C ASP A 50 7.87 -0.06 3.94
N SER A 51 7.61 0.93 3.06
CA SER A 51 7.20 2.28 3.45
C SER A 51 5.76 2.34 3.98
N LEU A 52 5.41 3.41 4.68
CA LEU A 52 4.03 3.66 5.13
C LEU A 52 3.03 3.62 3.97
N ARG A 53 3.37 4.27 2.85
CA ARG A 53 2.52 4.32 1.66
C ARG A 53 2.33 2.94 1.04
N ASP A 54 3.39 2.14 0.96
CA ASP A 54 3.33 0.76 0.48
C ASP A 54 2.43 -0.09 1.37
N ARG A 55 2.59 -0.02 2.70
CA ARG A 55 1.76 -0.78 3.64
C ARG A 55 0.28 -0.40 3.58
N ILE A 56 -0.03 0.89 3.49
CA ILE A 56 -1.42 1.36 3.31
C ILE A 56 -1.99 0.93 1.95
N GLY A 57 -1.14 0.88 0.91
CA GLY A 57 -1.52 0.39 -0.41
C GLY A 57 -1.85 -1.11 -0.41
N ALA A 58 -1.06 -1.91 0.29
CA ALA A 58 -1.23 -3.37 0.40
C ALA A 58 -2.36 -3.79 1.35
N ALA A 59 -2.70 -2.96 2.34
CA ALA A 59 -3.75 -3.25 3.30
C ALA A 59 -5.13 -3.37 2.65
N VAL A 60 -5.91 -4.34 3.13
CA VAL A 60 -7.33 -4.49 2.86
C VAL A 60 -8.17 -3.89 3.99
N GLY A 61 -9.48 -3.73 3.75
CA GLY A 61 -10.37 -3.09 4.72
C GLY A 61 -10.44 -3.87 6.04
N GLY A 62 -10.14 -3.20 7.14
CA GLY A 62 -10.11 -3.75 8.49
C GLY A 62 -8.71 -3.99 9.05
N ASP A 63 -7.66 -3.91 8.22
CA ASP A 63 -6.28 -4.16 8.64
C ASP A 63 -5.76 -3.10 9.61
N THR A 64 -4.67 -3.47 10.29
CA THR A 64 -3.89 -2.60 11.18
C THR A 64 -2.50 -2.36 10.60
N ILE A 65 -2.06 -1.11 10.60
CA ILE A 65 -0.69 -0.71 10.29
C ILE A 65 0.05 -0.49 11.60
N GLU A 66 1.21 -1.14 11.74
CA GLU A 66 2.15 -0.95 12.85
C GLU A 66 3.52 -0.54 12.31
N PHE A 67 4.41 -0.12 13.21
CA PHE A 67 5.76 0.32 12.86
C PHE A 67 6.80 -0.53 13.58
N ALA A 68 7.81 -0.99 12.85
CA ALA A 68 8.96 -1.63 13.47
C ALA A 68 9.70 -0.65 14.38
N GLY A 69 10.31 -1.14 15.46
CA GLY A 69 10.97 -0.28 16.47
C GLY A 69 12.11 0.61 15.95
N GLY A 70 12.64 0.33 14.76
CA GLY A 70 13.63 1.19 14.09
C GLY A 70 13.05 2.38 13.33
N VAL A 71 11.74 2.43 13.13
CA VAL A 71 11.06 3.51 12.38
C VAL A 71 10.75 4.66 13.35
N THR A 72 11.62 5.67 13.34
CA THR A 72 11.57 6.81 14.27
C THR A 72 11.85 8.12 13.52
N GLY A 73 11.60 9.27 14.15
CA GLY A 73 11.84 10.58 13.55
C GLY A 73 10.68 11.05 12.68
N VAL A 74 10.93 11.27 11.37
CA VAL A 74 9.97 11.92 10.47
C VAL A 74 9.84 11.14 9.17
N ILE A 75 8.61 10.91 8.73
CA ILE A 75 8.29 10.51 7.35
C ILE A 75 7.71 11.75 6.67
N THR A 76 8.50 12.36 5.78
CA THR A 76 8.05 13.51 4.98
C THR A 76 7.46 13.04 3.67
N LEU A 77 6.19 13.35 3.44
CA LEU A 77 5.46 12.89 2.27
C LEU A 77 5.71 13.77 1.04
N SER A 78 5.88 13.15 -0.12
CA SER A 78 5.92 13.87 -1.41
C SER A 78 4.53 14.24 -1.93
N SER A 79 3.49 13.55 -1.45
CA SER A 79 2.08 13.76 -1.78
C SER A 79 1.19 13.23 -0.66
N GLU A 80 -0.10 13.60 -0.64
CA GLU A 80 -1.03 13.04 0.34
C GLU A 80 -1.12 11.50 0.25
N ILE A 81 -1.39 10.84 1.37
CA ILE A 81 -1.75 9.42 1.39
C ILE A 81 -3.27 9.29 1.36
N VAL A 82 -3.80 8.69 0.30
CA VAL A 82 -5.23 8.40 0.18
C VAL A 82 -5.58 7.13 0.94
N ILE A 83 -6.55 7.22 1.85
CA ILE A 83 -7.13 6.07 2.58
C ILE A 83 -8.60 5.96 2.19
N ASN A 84 -8.94 4.91 1.45
CA ASN A 84 -10.29 4.68 0.91
C ASN A 84 -10.94 3.42 1.48
N LYS A 85 -10.53 3.03 2.69
CA LYS A 85 -10.88 1.76 3.32
C LYS A 85 -10.81 1.89 4.84
N ASN A 86 -11.49 0.98 5.54
CA ASN A 86 -11.41 0.89 6.99
C ASN A 86 -9.97 0.51 7.36
N LEU A 87 -9.35 1.25 8.28
CA LEU A 87 -7.94 1.02 8.61
C LEU A 87 -7.63 1.51 10.02
N VAL A 88 -6.78 0.78 10.74
CA VAL A 88 -6.18 1.24 11.99
C VAL A 88 -4.70 1.53 11.73
N ILE A 89 -4.18 2.65 12.20
CA ILE A 89 -2.76 3.01 12.14
C ILE A 89 -2.29 3.28 13.56
N ASN A 90 -1.52 2.34 14.11
CA ASN A 90 -0.97 2.42 15.45
C ASN A 90 0.48 2.87 15.39
N GLY A 91 0.72 4.13 15.74
CA GLY A 91 2.05 4.70 15.79
C GLY A 91 2.92 4.16 16.93
N PRO A 92 4.25 4.29 16.83
CA PRO A 92 5.18 3.80 17.84
C PRO A 92 5.32 4.74 19.06
N GLY A 93 4.65 5.89 19.06
CA GLY A 93 4.77 6.94 20.07
C GLY A 93 4.64 8.33 19.45
N VAL A 94 3.87 9.23 20.06
CA VAL A 94 3.73 10.62 19.57
C VAL A 94 5.06 11.38 19.50
N GLU A 95 5.97 11.10 20.43
CA GLU A 95 7.35 11.66 20.45
C GLU A 95 8.34 10.84 19.60
N VAL A 96 7.93 9.66 19.10
CA VAL A 96 8.81 8.72 18.40
C VAL A 96 8.75 8.93 16.88
N LEU A 97 7.55 9.16 16.34
CA LEU A 97 7.35 9.27 14.90
C LEU A 97 6.35 10.37 14.54
N ALA A 98 6.75 11.21 13.59
CA ALA A 98 5.89 12.19 12.94
C ALA A 98 5.69 11.88 11.45
N ILE A 99 4.46 11.97 10.97
CA ILE A 99 4.13 12.01 9.54
C ILE A 99 3.91 13.46 9.14
N SER A 100 4.72 13.95 8.20
CA SER A 100 4.75 15.36 7.81
C SER A 100 4.33 15.54 6.35
N GLY A 101 3.44 16.51 6.10
CA GLY A 101 3.08 16.95 4.74
C GLY A 101 4.13 17.88 4.10
N GLY A 102 5.22 18.18 4.82
CA GLY A 102 6.30 19.06 4.34
C GLY A 102 5.89 20.52 4.15
N GLY A 103 4.74 20.94 4.66
CA GLY A 103 4.19 22.29 4.48
C GLY A 103 3.64 22.54 3.07
N THR A 104 3.56 21.51 2.22
CA THR A 104 3.10 21.64 0.83
C THR A 104 1.96 20.68 0.48
N ASN A 105 1.79 19.61 1.26
CA ASN A 105 0.82 18.56 1.01
C ASN A 105 -0.13 18.35 2.20
N ARG A 106 -1.35 17.88 1.95
CA ARG A 106 -2.12 17.20 2.98
C ARG A 106 -1.37 15.95 3.42
N VAL A 107 -1.55 15.54 4.67
CA VAL A 107 -0.93 14.31 5.17
C VAL A 107 -1.75 13.09 4.75
N PHE A 108 -2.98 12.99 5.26
CA PHE A 108 -3.94 11.94 4.91
C PHE A 108 -5.17 12.53 4.23
N ASN A 109 -5.65 11.87 3.18
CA ASN A 109 -6.93 12.13 2.53
C ASN A 109 -7.83 10.89 2.68
N ILE A 110 -8.73 10.94 3.65
CA ILE A 110 -9.63 9.84 3.97
C ILE A 110 -10.90 10.00 3.14
N THR A 111 -11.11 9.10 2.18
CA THR A 111 -12.23 9.17 1.22
C THR A 111 -13.33 8.16 1.51
N SER A 112 -13.08 7.14 2.33
CA SER A 112 -14.06 6.13 2.71
C SER A 112 -13.60 5.32 3.93
N GLY A 113 -14.57 4.81 4.68
CA GLY A 113 -14.38 3.90 5.82
C GLY A 113 -13.95 4.59 7.12
N PRO A 114 -14.25 4.00 8.29
CA PRO A 114 -13.67 4.44 9.55
C PRO A 114 -12.15 4.23 9.54
N VAL A 115 -11.41 5.30 9.85
CA VAL A 115 -9.96 5.25 10.01
C VAL A 115 -9.62 5.67 11.43
N VAL A 116 -8.83 4.86 12.13
CA VAL A 116 -8.26 5.19 13.43
C VAL A 116 -6.78 5.46 13.24
N ILE A 117 -6.31 6.61 13.67
CA ILE A 117 -4.88 6.95 13.69
C ILE A 117 -4.54 7.31 15.12
N ASP A 118 -3.65 6.54 15.72
CA ASP A 118 -3.30 6.67 17.13
C ASP A 118 -1.78 6.69 17.33
N ASN A 119 -1.35 7.29 18.43
CA ASN A 119 0.03 7.22 18.94
C ASN A 119 1.15 7.62 17.94
N LEU A 120 0.89 8.58 17.06
CA LEU A 120 1.91 9.26 16.23
C LEU A 120 1.59 10.75 16.11
N THR A 121 2.59 11.54 15.72
CA THR A 121 2.40 12.96 15.40
C THR A 121 2.02 13.14 13.93
N ILE A 122 1.02 13.95 13.64
CA ILE A 122 0.69 14.43 12.28
C ILE A 122 1.00 15.92 12.24
N ARG A 123 1.84 16.38 11.33
CA ARG A 123 2.26 17.79 11.27
C ARG A 123 2.54 18.31 9.86
N ASP A 124 2.70 19.63 9.76
CA ASP A 124 3.02 20.37 8.53
C ASP A 124 2.15 19.97 7.33
N GLY A 125 0.88 19.70 7.59
CA GLY A 125 -0.11 19.47 6.54
C GLY A 125 -0.52 20.81 5.93
N TYR A 126 -0.59 20.89 4.61
CA TYR A 126 -1.01 22.07 3.87
C TYR A 126 -2.15 21.73 2.93
N HIS A 127 -3.14 22.61 2.85
CA HIS A 127 -4.15 22.54 1.81
C HIS A 127 -4.53 23.94 1.34
N ARG A 128 -4.49 24.15 0.03
CA ARG A 128 -5.04 25.38 -0.54
C ARG A 128 -6.56 25.35 -0.42
N GLY A 129 -7.10 26.27 0.37
CA GLY A 129 -8.54 26.54 0.42
C GLY A 129 -9.07 27.03 -0.92
N GLY A 130 -10.39 27.00 -1.10
CA GLY A 130 -11.01 27.63 -2.27
C GLY A 130 -10.70 29.13 -2.34
N ASP A 131 -10.64 29.68 -3.55
CA ASP A 131 -10.65 31.13 -3.71
C ASP A 131 -12.01 31.61 -3.19
N GLY A 132 -12.03 32.42 -2.13
CA GLY A 132 -13.27 32.81 -1.46
C GLY A 132 -14.30 33.40 -2.42
N GLY A 133 -15.58 33.30 -2.08
CA GLY A 133 -16.66 33.80 -2.92
C GLY A 133 -16.67 35.32 -3.03
N ASP A 134 -17.17 35.84 -4.16
CA ASP A 134 -17.37 37.28 -4.37
C ASP A 134 -18.28 37.90 -3.28
N ALA A 135 -18.20 39.21 -3.07
CA ALA A 135 -18.93 39.96 -2.03
C ALA A 135 -20.48 39.83 -2.04
N ARG A 136 -21.07 39.09 -3.00
CA ARG A 136 -22.50 38.76 -3.07
C ARG A 136 -22.83 37.32 -2.68
N GLY A 137 -21.82 36.46 -2.49
CA GLY A 137 -21.98 35.06 -2.11
C GLY A 137 -20.84 34.65 -1.19
N GLY A 138 -21.09 34.69 0.11
CA GLY A 138 -20.10 34.36 1.12
C GLY A 138 -19.56 32.94 0.97
N GLY A 139 -18.31 32.82 0.53
CA GLY A 139 -17.54 31.59 0.58
C GLY A 139 -16.19 31.88 1.24
N GLY A 140 -15.95 31.34 2.43
CA GLY A 140 -14.69 31.51 3.14
C GLY A 140 -13.59 30.66 2.52
N GLY A 141 -12.64 31.29 1.83
CA GLY A 141 -11.41 30.65 1.38
C GLY A 141 -10.43 30.49 2.54
N GLY A 142 -10.56 29.42 3.31
CA GLY A 142 -9.59 29.04 4.34
C GLY A 142 -8.67 27.94 3.82
N GLY A 143 -7.38 28.26 3.67
CA GLY A 143 -6.30 27.28 3.55
C GLY A 143 -5.32 27.48 4.70
N ALA A 144 -4.93 26.40 5.35
CA ALA A 144 -3.85 26.35 6.33
C ALA A 144 -2.56 25.96 5.62
#